data_AF-A0A971W4P6-F1
#
_entry.id   AF-A0A971W4P6-F1
#
_cell.length_a   1.000
_cell.length_b   1.000
_cell.length_c   1.000
_cell.angle_alpha   90.00
_cell.angle_beta   90.00
_cell.angle_gamma   90.00
#
_symmetry.space_group_name_H-M   'P 1'
#
loop_
_entity.id
_entity.type
_entity.pdbx_description
1 polymer ?
#
loop_
_entity_poly.entity_id
_entity_poly.type
_entity_poly.pdbx_seq_one_letter_code
_entity_poly.pdbx_strand_id
1 'polypeptide(L)'
;MIPALVGTVIPFFWQLVNLYGVLPAVLIIFGVFQLLTISLAAVMYACLLFQVSFVKVYGLAALLMVAAVFSWLFINLSVNRRAGFKLFKLQFSTRTALLLLGLMLSHRLVPLPVSPRATFWDLHLKPHLAGNLKSKSREEIIAAMQHDFKQAKNMMGNDVFFGCSPGSFKKLLLEAGLQESQFIMMETIIPTDHARIFSLERPFYFYVLFIR
;
A
#
# COMPACT_ATOMS: atom_id res chain seq x y z
N MET A 1 -8.69 -4.78 13.70
CA MET A 1 -9.67 -4.55 12.60
C MET A 1 -9.72 -3.10 12.14
N ILE A 2 -9.80 -2.12 13.04
CA ILE A 2 -9.98 -0.70 12.69
C ILE A 2 -8.96 -0.14 11.66
N PRO A 3 -7.63 -0.27 11.83
CA PRO A 3 -6.67 0.24 10.85
C PRO A 3 -6.62 -0.61 9.56
N ALA A 4 -7.15 -1.84 9.59
CA ALA A 4 -7.13 -2.74 8.43
C ALA A 4 -8.13 -2.31 7.35
N LEU A 5 -9.22 -1.63 7.71
CA LEU A 5 -10.13 -1.04 6.73
C LEU A 5 -9.39 -0.01 5.89
N VAL A 6 -8.75 0.97 6.55
CA VAL A 6 -7.97 2.02 5.88
C VAL A 6 -6.79 1.40 5.12
N GLY A 7 -6.07 0.46 5.75
CA GLY A 7 -4.97 -0.26 5.11
C GLY A 7 -5.39 -1.11 3.91
N THR A 8 -6.68 -1.46 3.79
CA THR A 8 -7.21 -2.12 2.59
C THR A 8 -7.49 -1.12 1.49
N VAL A 9 -8.05 0.05 1.83
CA VAL A 9 -8.50 1.08 0.87
C VAL A 9 -7.35 1.89 0.27
N ILE A 10 -6.35 2.27 1.07
CA ILE A 10 -5.27 3.18 0.64
C ILE A 10 -4.40 2.63 -0.52
N PRO A 11 -4.03 1.34 -0.59
CA PRO A 11 -3.30 0.82 -1.74
C PRO A 11 -4.04 1.03 -3.07
N PHE A 12 -5.37 0.90 -3.09
CA PHE A 12 -6.18 1.17 -4.29
C PHE A 12 -6.18 2.64 -4.64
N PHE A 13 -6.20 3.54 -3.65
CA PHE A 13 -6.09 4.98 -3.92
C PHE A 13 -4.84 5.30 -4.74
N TRP A 14 -3.68 4.71 -4.40
CA TRP A 14 -2.46 4.92 -5.17
C TRP A 14 -2.55 4.37 -6.59
N GLN A 15 -3.22 3.24 -6.80
CA GLN A 15 -3.43 2.71 -8.16
C GLN A 15 -4.42 3.56 -8.96
N LEU A 16 -5.44 4.12 -8.32
CA LEU A 16 -6.33 5.10 -8.95
C LEU A 16 -5.58 6.36 -9.36
N VAL A 17 -4.61 6.81 -8.55
CA VAL A 17 -3.73 7.93 -8.94
C VAL A 17 -2.91 7.57 -10.18
N ASN A 18 -2.34 6.37 -10.23
CA ASN A 18 -1.57 5.90 -11.38
C ASN A 18 -2.42 5.77 -12.65
N LEU A 19 -3.70 5.37 -12.53
CA LEU A 19 -4.60 5.14 -13.67
C LEU A 19 -5.31 6.40 -14.15
N TYR A 20 -5.81 7.22 -13.24
CA TYR A 20 -6.75 8.30 -13.54
C TYR A 20 -6.25 9.69 -13.07
N GLY A 21 -5.10 9.74 -12.39
CA GLY A 21 -4.58 10.97 -11.80
C GLY A 21 -5.19 11.30 -10.44
N VAL A 22 -4.66 12.35 -9.81
CA VAL A 22 -4.93 12.68 -8.41
C VAL A 22 -6.38 13.08 -8.16
N LEU A 23 -6.95 13.95 -9.00
CA LEU A 23 -8.29 14.49 -8.76
C LEU A 23 -9.37 13.38 -8.84
N PRO A 24 -9.43 12.54 -9.89
CA PRO A 24 -10.38 11.42 -9.91
C PRO A 24 -10.18 10.45 -8.75
N ALA A 25 -8.93 10.15 -8.38
CA ALA A 25 -8.64 9.27 -7.25
C ALA A 25 -9.18 9.82 -5.92
N VAL A 26 -9.03 11.13 -5.66
CA VAL A 26 -9.56 11.79 -4.46
C VAL A 26 -11.08 11.75 -4.42
N LEU A 27 -11.76 11.99 -5.55
CA LEU A 27 -13.22 11.93 -5.61
C LEU A 27 -13.75 10.52 -5.36
N ILE A 28 -13.14 9.52 -5.99
CA ILE A 28 -13.51 8.11 -5.82
C ILE A 28 -13.27 7.67 -4.38
N ILE A 29 -12.12 8.00 -3.79
CA ILE A 29 -11.81 7.56 -2.42
C ILE A 29 -12.74 8.22 -1.40
N PHE A 30 -13.06 9.49 -1.59
CA PHE A 30 -14.04 10.18 -0.76
C PHE A 30 -15.42 9.52 -0.85
N GLY A 31 -15.85 9.16 -2.07
CA GLY A 31 -17.07 8.39 -2.30
C GLY A 31 -17.06 7.04 -1.59
N VAL A 32 -15.95 6.28 -1.67
CA VAL A 32 -15.79 5.00 -0.98
C VAL A 32 -15.89 5.17 0.54
N PHE A 33 -15.19 6.15 1.11
CA PHE A 33 -15.28 6.44 2.55
C PHE A 33 -16.68 6.84 2.98
N GLN A 34 -17.42 7.59 2.15
CA GLN A 34 -18.81 7.92 2.43
C GLN A 34 -19.72 6.70 2.38
N LEU A 35 -19.60 5.86 1.36
CA LEU A 35 -20.37 4.62 1.27
C LEU A 35 -20.10 3.69 2.47
N LEU A 36 -18.84 3.57 2.89
CA LEU A 36 -18.47 2.81 4.08
C LEU A 36 -19.09 3.41 5.35
N THR A 37 -19.07 4.74 5.48
CA THR A 37 -19.66 5.44 6.63
C THR A 37 -21.18 5.25 6.70
N ILE A 38 -21.88 5.41 5.58
CA ILE A 38 -23.33 5.20 5.48
C ILE A 38 -23.68 3.74 5.76
N SER A 39 -22.92 2.80 5.21
CA SER A 39 -23.12 1.36 5.44
C SER A 39 -22.95 0.99 6.91
N LEU A 40 -21.90 1.51 7.54
CA LEU A 40 -21.67 1.33 8.98
C LEU A 40 -22.81 1.94 9.80
N ALA A 41 -23.25 3.15 9.45
CA ALA A 41 -24.37 3.82 10.10
C ALA A 41 -25.67 3.00 9.98
N ALA A 42 -25.95 2.42 8.81
CA ALA A 42 -27.12 1.57 8.59
C ALA A 42 -27.09 0.30 9.45
N VAL A 43 -25.95 -0.38 9.53
CA VAL A 43 -25.77 -1.55 10.42
C VAL A 43 -25.99 -1.16 11.87
N MET A 44 -25.35 -0.09 12.33
CA MET A 44 -25.49 0.40 13.70
C MET A 44 -26.93 0.83 14.02
N TYR A 45 -27.61 1.49 13.08
CA TYR A 45 -28.98 1.96 13.25
C TYR A 45 -29.96 0.79 13.42
N ALA A 46 -29.79 -0.28 12.64
CA ALA A 46 -30.53 -1.51 12.81
C ALA A 46 -30.21 -2.20 14.15
N CYS A 47 -28.94 -2.24 14.56
CA CYS A 47 -28.54 -2.79 15.87
C CYS A 47 -29.09 -2.00 17.06
N LEU A 48 -29.33 -0.70 16.89
CA LEU A 48 -29.97 0.17 17.89
C LEU A 48 -31.49 0.13 17.81
N LEU A 49 -32.07 -0.85 17.09
CA LEU A 49 -33.51 -1.08 16.94
C LEU A 49 -34.28 0.18 16.55
N PHE A 50 -33.66 1.04 15.73
CA PHE A 50 -34.26 2.29 15.26
C PHE A 50 -34.63 3.29 16.37
N GLN A 51 -34.12 3.11 17.61
CA GLN A 51 -34.45 3.94 18.77
C GLN A 51 -33.74 5.29 18.79
N VAL A 52 -32.68 5.47 17.99
CA VAL A 52 -31.86 6.68 17.91
C VAL A 52 -31.94 7.23 16.50
N SER A 53 -32.06 8.56 16.33
CA SER A 53 -32.13 9.14 14.98
C SER A 53 -30.93 8.76 14.11
N PHE A 54 -31.20 8.45 12.84
CA PHE A 54 -30.16 8.03 11.89
C PHE A 54 -29.01 9.04 11.79
N VAL A 55 -29.31 10.34 11.85
CA VAL A 55 -28.29 11.42 11.82
C VAL A 55 -27.27 11.28 12.96
N LYS A 56 -27.71 10.93 14.17
CA LYS A 56 -26.81 10.71 15.32
C LYS A 56 -25.94 9.46 15.11
N VAL A 57 -26.54 8.39 14.59
CA VAL A 57 -25.82 7.14 14.29
C VAL A 57 -24.78 7.36 13.19
N TYR A 58 -25.13 8.12 12.15
CA TYR A 58 -24.21 8.52 11.10
C TYR A 58 -23.04 9.36 11.66
N GLY A 59 -23.32 10.32 12.55
CA GLY A 59 -22.27 11.08 13.24
C GLY A 59 -21.30 10.18 14.01
N LEU A 60 -21.81 9.16 14.71
CA LEU A 60 -20.98 8.18 15.40
C LEU A 60 -20.16 7.31 14.42
N ALA A 61 -20.76 6.83 13.34
CA ALA A 61 -20.06 6.09 12.29
C ALA A 61 -18.92 6.93 11.67
N ALA A 62 -19.17 8.21 11.40
CA ALA A 62 -18.15 9.13 10.89
C ALA A 62 -16.99 9.31 11.89
N LEU A 63 -17.28 9.45 13.18
CA LEU A 63 -16.25 9.52 14.22
C LEU A 63 -15.40 8.24 14.28
N LEU A 64 -16.02 7.06 14.17
CA LEU A 64 -15.31 5.79 14.11
C LEU A 64 -14.40 5.70 12.87
N MET A 65 -14.86 6.19 11.72
CA MET A 65 -14.06 6.24 10.49
C MET A 65 -12.86 7.17 10.63
N VAL A 66 -13.04 8.35 11.22
CA VAL A 66 -11.95 9.28 11.52
C VAL A 66 -10.94 8.64 12.47
N ALA A 67 -11.40 8.00 13.55
CA ALA A 67 -10.54 7.27 14.47
C ALA A 67 -9.78 6.14 13.77
N ALA A 68 -10.37 5.49 12.77
CA ALA A 68 -9.71 4.47 11.97
C ALA A 68 -8.55 5.02 11.15
N VAL A 69 -8.74 6.17 10.51
CA VAL A 69 -7.70 6.86 9.74
C VAL A 69 -6.56 7.28 10.65
N PHE A 70 -6.85 7.89 11.81
CA PHE A 70 -5.81 8.28 12.77
C PHE A 70 -5.04 7.08 13.33
N SER A 71 -5.73 5.99 13.64
CA SER A 71 -5.09 4.75 14.10
C SER A 71 -4.13 4.18 13.05
N TRP A 72 -4.55 4.17 11.78
CA TRP A 72 -3.72 3.74 10.66
C TRP A 72 -2.50 4.66 10.46
N LEU A 73 -2.69 5.98 10.53
CA LEU A 73 -1.61 6.97 10.47
C LEU A 73 -0.59 6.76 11.58
N PHE A 74 -1.06 6.53 12.82
CA PHE A 74 -0.19 6.31 13.97
C PHE A 74 0.68 5.07 13.81
N ILE A 75 0.11 3.95 13.34
CA ILE A 75 0.87 2.72 13.05
C ILE A 75 1.96 3.01 12.02
N ASN A 76 1.62 3.67 10.91
CA ASN A 76 2.58 3.98 9.85
C ASN A 76 3.69 4.90 10.33
N LEU A 77 3.36 5.96 11.06
CA LEU A 77 4.35 6.88 11.62
C LEU A 77 5.29 6.15 12.59
N SER A 78 4.74 5.36 13.50
CA SER A 78 5.51 4.63 14.50
C SER A 78 6.49 3.65 13.84
N VAL A 79 6.00 2.88 12.87
CA VAL A 79 6.79 1.86 12.18
C VAL A 79 7.89 2.47 11.32
N ASN A 80 7.57 3.47 10.48
CA ASN A 80 8.58 4.10 9.63
C ASN A 80 9.61 4.89 10.44
N ARG A 81 9.20 5.52 11.55
CA ARG A 81 10.14 6.22 12.44
C ARG A 81 11.09 5.24 13.12
N ARG A 82 10.58 4.10 13.60
CA ARG A 82 11.40 3.06 14.24
C ARG A 82 12.32 2.37 13.24
N ALA A 83 11.84 2.10 12.03
CA ALA A 83 12.60 1.42 10.98
C ALA A 83 13.72 2.26 10.39
N GLY A 84 13.57 3.59 10.39
CA GLY A 84 14.60 4.50 9.89
C GLY A 84 14.97 4.24 8.44
N PHE A 85 14.03 3.73 7.63
CA PHE A 85 14.27 3.44 6.22
C PHE A 85 14.79 4.68 5.50
N LYS A 86 15.71 4.49 4.56
CA LYS A 86 16.37 5.54 3.77
C LYS A 86 15.62 5.80 2.48
N LEU A 87 15.25 4.74 1.76
CA LEU A 87 14.61 4.80 0.45
C LEU A 87 13.10 4.60 0.53
N PHE A 88 12.67 3.62 1.33
CA PHE A 88 11.28 3.17 1.35
C PHE A 88 10.46 3.86 2.45
N LYS A 89 9.15 3.86 2.24
CA LYS A 89 8.12 4.16 3.22
C LYS A 89 7.09 3.03 3.15
N LEU A 90 6.80 2.43 4.30
CA LEU A 90 5.77 1.41 4.42
C LEU A 90 4.43 2.00 4.83
N GLN A 91 3.36 1.43 4.32
CA GLN A 91 2.00 1.73 4.72
C GLN A 91 1.33 0.42 5.13
N PHE A 92 0.83 0.36 6.36
CA PHE A 92 0.14 -0.83 6.87
C PHE A 92 -1.01 -1.19 5.93
N SER A 93 -1.06 -2.45 5.54
CA SER A 93 -2.04 -2.95 4.61
C SER A 93 -2.50 -4.35 5.00
N THR A 94 -3.27 -4.98 4.12
CA THR A 94 -3.92 -6.25 4.37
C THR A 94 -3.62 -7.24 3.26
N ARG A 95 -3.71 -8.53 3.60
CA ARG A 95 -3.71 -9.61 2.63
C ARG A 95 -4.77 -9.38 1.54
N THR A 96 -5.94 -8.88 1.93
CA THR A 96 -7.05 -8.60 1.03
C THR A 96 -6.65 -7.58 -0.03
N ALA A 97 -6.01 -6.47 0.35
CA ALA A 97 -5.51 -5.49 -0.61
C ALA A 97 -4.51 -6.11 -1.58
N LEU A 98 -3.52 -6.86 -1.09
CA LEU A 98 -2.54 -7.54 -1.95
C LEU A 98 -3.22 -8.46 -2.96
N LEU A 99 -4.12 -9.33 -2.51
CA LEU A 99 -4.78 -10.31 -3.37
C LEU A 99 -5.66 -9.66 -4.42
N LEU A 100 -6.45 -8.67 -4.03
CA LEU A 100 -7.33 -7.94 -4.94
C LEU A 100 -6.51 -7.11 -5.94
N LEU A 101 -5.45 -6.44 -5.50
CA LEU A 101 -4.55 -5.72 -6.42
C LEU A 101 -3.84 -6.68 -7.37
N GLY A 102 -3.34 -7.83 -6.91
CA GLY A 102 -2.74 -8.84 -7.79
C GLY A 102 -3.73 -9.35 -8.84
N LEU A 103 -5.00 -9.56 -8.45
CA LEU A 103 -6.06 -9.98 -9.36
C LEU A 103 -6.43 -8.88 -10.35
N MET A 104 -6.62 -7.65 -9.88
CA MET A 104 -7.05 -6.52 -10.72
C MET A 104 -5.94 -6.02 -11.65
N LEU A 105 -4.70 -5.95 -11.15
CA LEU A 105 -3.58 -5.40 -11.90
C LEU A 105 -2.87 -6.43 -12.76
N SER A 106 -2.80 -7.70 -12.35
CA SER A 106 -2.00 -8.71 -13.05
C SER A 106 -2.80 -9.94 -13.47
N HIS A 107 -4.13 -9.97 -13.23
CA HIS A 107 -4.99 -11.14 -13.48
C HIS A 107 -4.45 -12.44 -12.88
N ARG A 108 -3.70 -12.35 -11.78
CA ARG A 108 -3.03 -13.48 -11.15
C ARG A 108 -3.22 -13.44 -9.64
N LEU A 109 -3.55 -14.60 -9.08
CA LEU A 109 -3.45 -14.82 -7.65
C LEU A 109 -1.98 -15.04 -7.30
N VAL A 110 -1.45 -14.23 -6.38
CA VAL A 110 -0.08 -14.41 -5.90
C VAL A 110 -0.07 -15.60 -4.94
N PRO A 111 0.68 -16.68 -5.23
CA PRO A 111 0.87 -17.75 -4.29
C PRO A 111 1.71 -17.19 -3.14
N LEU A 112 1.05 -16.93 -2.01
CA LEU A 112 1.72 -16.39 -0.85
C LEU A 112 2.01 -17.53 0.13
N PRO A 113 3.29 -17.83 0.43
CA PRO A 113 3.65 -18.67 1.56
C PRO A 113 3.45 -17.86 2.85
N VAL A 114 2.19 -17.65 3.26
CA VAL A 114 1.85 -16.79 4.40
C VAL A 114 1.75 -17.60 5.69
N SER A 115 2.47 -17.16 6.71
CA SER A 115 2.16 -17.52 8.10
C SER A 115 0.92 -16.77 8.58
N PRO A 116 0.05 -17.35 9.44
CA PRO A 116 -1.07 -16.64 10.05
C PRO A 116 -0.68 -15.34 10.79
N ARG A 117 0.60 -15.16 11.09
CA ARG A 117 1.15 -13.98 11.78
C ARG A 117 1.81 -12.94 10.86
N ALA A 118 1.83 -13.16 9.55
CA ALA A 118 2.46 -12.22 8.63
C ALA A 118 1.69 -10.89 8.58
N THR A 119 2.41 -9.78 8.65
CA THR A 119 1.86 -8.45 8.41
C THR A 119 2.09 -8.05 6.97
N PHE A 120 1.16 -7.27 6.41
CA PHE A 120 1.20 -6.83 5.03
C PHE A 120 1.47 -5.33 4.97
N TRP A 121 2.38 -4.94 4.10
CA TRP A 121 2.79 -3.54 3.95
C TRP A 121 2.81 -3.15 2.49
N ASP A 122 2.13 -2.05 2.17
CA ASP A 122 2.22 -1.38 0.89
C ASP A 122 3.51 -0.53 0.88
N LEU A 123 4.40 -0.81 -0.08
CA LEU A 123 5.74 -0.29 -0.21
C LEU A 123 5.73 0.88 -1.19
N HIS A 124 6.19 2.03 -0.70
CA HIS A 124 6.34 3.23 -1.52
C HIS A 124 7.77 3.73 -1.45
N LEU A 125 8.24 4.33 -2.55
CA LEU A 125 9.41 5.19 -2.49
C LEU A 125 9.01 6.45 -1.70
N LYS A 126 9.93 6.97 -0.88
CA LYS A 126 9.65 8.22 -0.16
C LYS A 126 9.29 9.32 -1.17
N PRO A 127 8.23 10.12 -0.93
CA PRO A 127 7.76 11.11 -1.91
C PRO A 127 8.84 12.08 -2.40
N HIS A 128 9.73 12.54 -1.52
CA HIS A 128 10.83 13.45 -1.89
C HIS A 128 11.92 12.78 -2.75
N LEU A 129 11.96 11.44 -2.79
CA LEU A 129 12.87 10.66 -3.64
C LEU A 129 12.19 10.20 -4.92
N ALA A 130 10.88 9.94 -4.90
CA ALA A 130 10.13 9.39 -6.03
C ALA A 130 10.26 10.22 -7.33
N GLY A 131 10.45 11.55 -7.22
CA GLY A 131 10.73 12.46 -8.35
C GLY A 131 12.21 12.79 -8.57
N ASN A 132 13.10 12.41 -7.66
CA ASN A 132 14.51 12.81 -7.64
C ASN A 132 15.49 11.64 -7.74
N LEU A 133 15.02 10.41 -7.98
CA LEU A 133 15.89 9.24 -8.12
C LEU A 133 16.99 9.40 -9.18
N LYS A 134 16.74 10.19 -10.24
CA LYS A 134 17.75 10.50 -11.26
C LYS A 134 18.96 11.26 -10.72
N SER A 135 18.80 11.99 -9.61
CA SER A 135 19.89 12.71 -8.93
C SER A 135 20.77 11.78 -8.09
N LYS A 136 20.37 10.52 -7.92
CA LYS A 136 21.11 9.52 -7.15
C LYS A 136 21.82 8.55 -8.07
N SER A 137 23.04 8.18 -7.67
CA SER A 137 23.75 7.11 -8.37
C SER A 137 23.06 5.76 -8.11
N ARG A 138 23.32 4.81 -9.01
CA ARG A 138 22.81 3.45 -8.87
C ARG A 138 23.29 2.81 -7.56
N GLU A 139 24.55 3.04 -7.21
CA GLU A 139 25.20 2.53 -6.01
C GLU A 139 24.56 3.11 -4.73
N GLU A 140 24.21 4.40 -4.74
CA GLU A 140 23.49 5.02 -3.62
C GLU A 140 22.10 4.39 -3.42
N ILE A 141 21.39 4.10 -4.52
CA ILE A 141 20.08 3.43 -4.47
C ILE A 141 20.23 2.03 -3.91
N ILE A 142 21.21 1.25 -4.39
CA ILE A 142 21.48 -0.10 -3.91
C ILE A 142 21.84 -0.09 -2.42
N ALA A 143 22.75 0.79 -1.99
CA ALA A 143 23.14 0.90 -0.58
C ALA A 143 21.96 1.28 0.34
N ALA A 144 21.07 2.15 -0.15
CA ALA A 144 19.85 2.51 0.57
C ALA A 144 18.85 1.33 0.64
N MET A 145 18.67 0.57 -0.45
CA MET A 145 17.86 -0.65 -0.45
C MET A 145 18.42 -1.71 0.51
N GLN A 146 19.74 -1.97 0.47
CA GLN A 146 20.41 -2.90 1.37
C GLN A 146 20.18 -2.52 2.84
N HIS A 147 20.34 -1.24 3.16
CA HIS A 147 20.05 -0.73 4.49
C HIS A 147 18.59 -1.01 4.89
N ASP A 148 17.64 -0.72 4.00
CA ASP A 148 16.22 -0.86 4.31
C ASP A 148 15.80 -2.31 4.47
N PHE A 149 16.31 -3.21 3.63
CA PHE A 149 16.05 -4.64 3.78
C PHE A 149 16.70 -5.24 5.03
N LYS A 150 17.90 -4.76 5.41
CA LYS A 150 18.50 -5.13 6.69
C LYS A 150 17.65 -4.67 7.87
N GLN A 151 17.14 -3.44 7.85
CA GLN A 151 16.25 -2.94 8.89
C GLN A 151 14.92 -3.70 8.91
N ALA A 152 14.35 -3.99 7.75
CA ALA A 152 13.14 -4.78 7.62
C ALA A 152 13.34 -6.16 8.25
N LYS A 153 14.40 -6.88 7.90
CA LYS A 153 14.71 -8.20 8.47
C LYS A 153 14.90 -8.19 9.99
N ASN A 154 15.49 -7.13 10.54
CA ASN A 154 15.71 -7.00 11.98
C ASN A 154 14.43 -6.71 12.76
N MET A 155 13.47 -6.01 12.15
CA MET A 155 12.30 -5.48 12.86
C MET A 155 10.98 -6.15 12.50
N MET A 156 10.92 -6.72 11.31
CA MET A 156 9.74 -7.27 10.67
C MET A 156 10.08 -8.71 10.37
N GLY A 157 9.38 -9.64 11.01
CA GLY A 157 9.62 -11.07 10.86
C GLY A 157 9.22 -11.56 9.47
N ASN A 158 8.33 -12.54 9.40
CA ASN A 158 7.81 -13.06 8.12
C ASN A 158 6.78 -12.14 7.45
N ASP A 159 7.07 -10.84 7.41
CA ASP A 159 6.20 -9.82 6.83
C ASP A 159 6.31 -9.81 5.30
N VAL A 160 5.23 -9.36 4.65
CA VAL A 160 5.12 -9.28 3.20
C VAL A 160 5.01 -7.83 2.79
N PHE A 161 5.94 -7.38 1.96
CA PHE A 161 5.87 -6.06 1.34
C PHE A 161 5.33 -6.23 -0.07
N PHE A 162 4.49 -5.32 -0.53
CA PHE A 162 4.02 -5.30 -1.90
C PHE A 162 3.87 -3.87 -2.39
N GLY A 163 3.89 -3.66 -3.70
CA GLY A 163 3.70 -2.33 -4.26
C GLY A 163 3.62 -2.38 -5.77
N CYS A 164 3.34 -1.22 -6.37
CA CYS A 164 3.26 -1.08 -7.81
C CYS A 164 4.06 0.15 -8.25
N SER A 165 4.91 -0.01 -9.25
CA SER A 165 5.77 1.07 -9.74
C SER A 165 6.15 0.88 -11.21
N PRO A 166 6.49 1.97 -11.92
CA PRO A 166 6.97 1.89 -13.29
C PRO A 166 8.37 1.25 -13.36
N GLY A 167 8.58 0.36 -14.32
CA GLY A 167 9.85 -0.30 -14.54
C GLY A 167 10.17 -1.40 -13.54
N SER A 168 11.05 -2.30 -13.96
CA SER A 168 11.46 -3.45 -13.15
C SER A 168 12.57 -3.08 -12.18
N PHE A 169 12.35 -3.36 -10.89
CA PHE A 169 13.37 -3.26 -9.84
C PHE A 169 14.22 -4.53 -9.70
N LYS A 170 14.00 -5.56 -10.53
CA LYS A 170 14.60 -6.90 -10.35
C LYS A 170 16.12 -6.85 -10.15
N LYS A 171 16.85 -6.15 -11.03
CA LYS A 171 18.31 -6.04 -10.93
C LYS A 171 18.75 -5.33 -9.65
N LEU A 172 18.07 -4.25 -9.27
CA LEU A 172 18.36 -3.49 -8.05
C LEU A 172 18.10 -4.32 -6.79
N LEU A 173 17.04 -5.13 -6.77
CA LEU A 173 16.74 -6.03 -5.66
C LEU A 173 17.83 -7.11 -5.49
N LEU A 174 18.25 -7.73 -6.59
CA LEU A 174 19.32 -8.74 -6.58
C LEU A 174 20.65 -8.15 -6.08
N GLU A 175 21.02 -6.96 -6.58
CA GLU A 175 22.23 -6.26 -6.14
C GLU A 175 22.12 -5.73 -4.70
N ALA A 176 20.89 -5.48 -4.23
CA ALA A 176 20.63 -5.18 -2.84
C ALA A 176 20.68 -6.41 -1.91
N GLY A 177 21.04 -7.59 -2.45
CA GLY A 177 21.26 -8.81 -1.68
C GLY A 177 20.02 -9.67 -1.46
N LEU A 178 18.90 -9.40 -2.15
CA LEU A 178 17.74 -10.30 -2.15
C LEU A 178 17.97 -11.45 -3.13
N GLN A 179 17.47 -12.63 -2.77
CA GLN A 179 17.42 -13.79 -3.66
C GLN A 179 16.14 -13.77 -4.52
N GLU A 180 16.17 -14.39 -5.70
CA GLU A 180 14.96 -14.49 -6.57
C GLU A 180 13.78 -15.16 -5.86
N SER A 181 14.04 -16.09 -4.94
CA SER A 181 13.00 -16.74 -4.12
C SER A 181 12.30 -15.78 -3.14
N GLN A 182 12.89 -14.62 -2.86
CA GLN A 182 12.37 -13.63 -1.91
C GLN A 182 11.50 -12.58 -2.57
N PHE A 183 11.29 -12.61 -3.89
CA PHE A 183 10.37 -11.69 -4.53
C PHE A 183 9.65 -12.28 -5.75
N ILE A 184 8.43 -11.82 -5.94
CA ILE A 184 7.64 -12.03 -7.14
C ILE A 184 7.48 -10.67 -7.81
N MET A 185 7.64 -10.63 -9.13
CA MET A 185 7.42 -9.43 -9.91
C MET A 185 6.56 -9.79 -11.11
N MET A 186 5.46 -9.07 -11.30
CA MET A 186 4.50 -9.29 -12.36
C MET A 186 4.26 -7.98 -13.06
N GLU A 187 4.27 -8.00 -14.38
CA GLU A 187 3.78 -6.88 -15.16
C GLU A 187 2.28 -6.68 -14.91
N THR A 188 1.83 -5.43 -14.98
CA THR A 188 0.44 -5.05 -14.74
C THR A 188 -0.26 -4.65 -16.03
N ILE A 189 -1.59 -4.60 -15.99
CA ILE A 189 -2.46 -4.11 -17.07
C ILE A 189 -2.49 -2.57 -17.16
N ILE A 190 -1.81 -1.85 -16.27
CA ILE A 190 -1.80 -0.38 -16.29
C ILE A 190 -1.19 0.05 -17.63
N PRO A 191 -1.94 0.78 -18.48
CA PRO A 191 -1.46 1.18 -19.80
C PRO A 191 -0.18 2.01 -19.75
N THR A 192 0.71 1.81 -20.73
CA THR A 192 2.05 2.43 -20.75
C THR A 192 2.03 3.94 -21.00
N ASP A 193 0.99 4.44 -21.66
CA ASP A 193 0.69 5.87 -21.86
C ASP A 193 0.33 6.59 -20.55
N HIS A 194 -0.38 5.90 -19.65
CA HIS A 194 -0.57 6.32 -18.26
C HIS A 194 0.65 6.02 -17.36
N ALA A 195 1.66 5.32 -17.89
CA ALA A 195 2.91 4.98 -17.22
C ALA A 195 4.11 5.85 -17.61
N ARG A 196 3.85 7.08 -18.07
CA ARG A 196 4.90 8.08 -18.28
C ARG A 196 5.38 8.64 -16.95
N ILE A 197 6.35 7.96 -16.35
CA ILE A 197 7.08 8.47 -15.20
C ILE A 197 8.44 8.95 -15.71
N PHE A 198 8.68 10.26 -15.57
CA PHE A 198 9.84 10.97 -16.12
C PHE A 198 9.95 11.01 -17.65
N SER A 199 8.81 11.12 -18.36
CA SER A 199 8.74 11.17 -19.83
C SER A 199 9.27 9.91 -20.54
N LEU A 200 9.45 8.81 -19.80
CA LEU A 200 9.78 7.49 -20.32
C LEU A 200 8.57 6.59 -20.13
N GLU A 201 8.10 5.98 -21.22
CA GLU A 201 7.08 4.95 -21.17
C GLU A 201 7.71 3.67 -20.62
N ARG A 202 7.20 3.19 -19.49
CA ARG A 202 7.66 1.94 -18.88
C ARG A 202 6.47 1.13 -18.39
N PRO A 203 6.47 -0.19 -18.59
CA PRO A 203 5.43 -1.02 -18.00
C PRO A 203 5.47 -0.92 -16.47
N PHE A 204 4.30 -0.92 -15.85
CA PHE A 204 4.19 -1.02 -14.39
C PHE A 204 4.36 -2.47 -13.95
N TYR A 205 5.07 -2.64 -12.84
CA TYR A 205 5.24 -3.92 -12.19
C TYR A 205 4.62 -3.89 -10.81
N PHE A 206 3.79 -4.90 -10.54
CA PHE A 206 3.37 -5.27 -9.21
C PHE A 206 4.40 -6.23 -8.63
N TYR A 207 4.97 -5.87 -7.49
CA TYR A 207 6.00 -6.67 -6.83
C TYR A 207 5.54 -7.05 -5.44
N VAL A 208 5.95 -8.25 -5.02
CA VAL A 208 5.72 -8.81 -3.68
C VAL A 208 7.05 -9.29 -3.17
N LEU A 209 7.48 -8.78 -2.02
CA LEU A 209 8.75 -9.10 -1.36
C LEU A 209 8.46 -9.85 -0.06
N PHE A 210 9.18 -10.94 0.16
CA PHE A 210 9.10 -11.75 1.37
C PHE A 210 10.30 -11.44 2.27
N ILE A 211 10.04 -10.82 3.42
CA ILE A 211 11.07 -10.54 4.42
C ILE A 211 11.27 -11.81 5.25
N ARG A 212 12.49 -12.37 5.19
CA ARG A 212 12.92 -13.61 5.87
C ARG A 212 14.41 -13.53 6.21
#